data_AF-A0A2V6ZPS9-F1
#
_entry.id   AF-A0A2V6ZPS9-F1
#
_cell.length_a   1.000
_cell.length_b   1.000
_cell.length_c   1.000
_cell.angle_alpha   90.00
_cell.angle_beta   90.00
_cell.angle_gamma   90.00
#
_symmetry.space_group_name_H-M   'P 1'
#
loop_
_entity.id
_entity.type
_entity.pdbx_description
1 polymer ?
#
loop_
_entity_poly.entity_id
_entity_poly.type
_entity_poly.pdbx_seq_one_letter_code
_entity_poly.pdbx_strand_id
1 'polypeptide(L)'
;MRSAFVVVNGRVMNSQALATLDHAACQQVPNGYYWLDTSTGIWGYAGNPAPQGHISDGCRQSRRQSLSERGMLYSPYDWVR
;
A
#
# COMPACT_ATOMS: atom_id res chain seq x y z
N MET A 1 1.01 8.11 24.03
CA MET A 1 0.22 8.03 22.78
C MET A 1 1.06 8.67 21.68
N ARG A 2 1.38 7.95 20.61
CA ARG A 2 2.24 8.48 19.54
C ARG A 2 1.32 9.16 18.53
N SER A 3 1.35 10.49 18.48
CA SER A 3 0.57 11.25 17.51
C SER A 3 1.13 10.97 16.12
N ALA A 4 0.35 10.32 15.26
CA ALA A 4 0.71 10.18 13.86
C ALA A 4 0.61 11.56 13.20
N PHE A 5 1.68 11.97 12.51
CA PHE A 5 1.78 13.27 11.85
C PHE A 5 2.00 13.01 10.36
N VAL A 6 0.90 13.01 9.62
CA VAL A 6 0.89 12.80 8.17
C VAL A 6 0.25 14.00 7.51
N VAL A 7 0.98 14.63 6.59
CA VAL A 7 0.51 15.77 5.82
C VAL A 7 0.45 15.37 4.36
N VAL A 8 -0.72 15.49 3.73
CA VAL A 8 -0.92 15.17 2.32
C VAL A 8 -1.44 16.42 1.62
N ASN A 9 -0.78 16.85 0.55
CA ASN A 9 -1.16 18.05 -0.22
C ASN A 9 -1.33 19.29 0.67
N GLY A 10 -0.46 19.44 1.68
CA GLY A 10 -0.48 20.56 2.62
C GLY A 10 -1.54 20.47 3.73
N ARG A 11 -2.34 19.39 3.79
CA ARG A 11 -3.35 19.18 4.83
C ARG A 11 -2.91 18.12 5.84
N VAL A 12 -3.03 18.41 7.12
CA VAL A 12 -2.82 17.44 8.19
C VAL A 12 -3.96 16.42 8.17
N MET A 13 -3.61 15.14 8.12
CA MET A 13 -4.59 14.05 8.15
C MET A 13 -5.09 13.84 9.57
N ASN A 14 -6.41 13.84 9.74
CA ASN A 14 -7.04 13.39 10.97
C ASN A 14 -7.07 11.86 11.02
N SER A 15 -7.52 11.28 12.13
CA SER A 15 -7.56 9.82 12.33
C SER A 15 -8.38 9.07 11.27
N GLN A 16 -9.51 9.62 10.83
CA GLN A 16 -10.36 8.99 9.82
C GLN A 16 -9.71 9.00 8.42
N ALA A 17 -9.13 10.15 8.03
CA ALA A 17 -8.42 10.28 6.77
C ALA A 17 -7.17 9.40 6.74
N LEU A 18 -6.43 9.35 7.84
CA LEU A 18 -5.26 8.49 7.97
C LEU A 18 -5.63 7.00 7.87
N ALA A 19 -6.71 6.56 8.55
CA ALA A 19 -7.20 5.19 8.41
C ALA A 19 -7.56 4.85 6.96
N THR A 20 -8.15 5.80 6.23
CA THR A 20 -8.48 5.62 4.80
C THR A 20 -7.21 5.45 3.96
N LEU A 21 -6.16 6.23 4.23
CA LEU A 21 -4.87 6.10 3.57
C LEU A 21 -4.18 4.77 3.90
N ASP A 22 -4.23 4.35 5.17
CA ASP A 22 -3.67 3.06 5.61
C ASP A 22 -4.34 1.88 4.88
N HIS A 23 -5.67 1.95 4.72
CA HIS A 23 -6.43 0.96 3.95
C HIS A 23 -6.06 0.98 2.45
N ALA A 24 -5.96 2.17 1.84
CA ALA A 24 -5.57 2.31 0.44
C ALA A 24 -4.14 1.80 0.18
N ALA A 25 -3.24 1.99 1.15
CA ALA A 25 -1.84 1.58 1.08
C ALA A 25 -1.60 0.11 1.49
N CYS A 26 -2.61 -0.55 2.05
CA CYS A 26 -2.51 -1.85 2.72
C CYS A 26 -1.37 -1.94 3.75
N GLN A 27 -1.00 -0.81 4.35
CA GLN A 27 0.06 -0.67 5.34
C GLN A 27 -0.12 0.63 6.12
N GLN A 28 0.49 0.72 7.29
CA GLN A 28 0.48 1.97 8.05
C GLN A 28 1.34 3.03 7.34
N VAL A 29 0.73 4.17 7.02
CA VAL A 29 1.43 5.30 6.41
C VAL A 29 2.40 5.93 7.41
N PRO A 30 3.69 6.03 7.11
CA PRO A 30 4.66 6.66 8.00
C PRO A 30 4.38 8.15 8.20
N ASN A 31 4.85 8.69 9.33
CA ASN A 31 4.81 10.13 9.56
C ASN A 31 5.66 10.86 8.52
N GLY A 32 5.13 11.95 7.95
CA GLY A 32 5.82 12.72 6.93
C GLY A 32 4.93 13.68 6.17
N TYR A 33 5.55 14.30 5.16
CA TYR A 33 4.89 15.21 4.23
C TYR A 33 4.91 14.59 2.83
N TYR A 34 3.73 14.52 2.23
CA TYR A 34 3.50 13.84 0.97
C TYR A 34 2.69 14.72 0.03
N TRP A 35 2.86 14.49 -1.26
CA TRP A 35 1.85 14.83 -2.26
C TRP A 35 1.20 13.54 -2.76
N LEU A 36 -0.09 13.62 -3.05
CA LEU A 36 -0.87 12.51 -3.58
C LEU A 36 -1.79 13.05 -4.67
N ASP A 37 -1.65 12.50 -5.87
CA ASP A 37 -2.65 12.67 -6.91
C ASP A 37 -3.77 11.64 -6.69
N THR A 38 -4.92 12.11 -6.19
CA THR A 38 -6.08 11.26 -5.91
C THR A 38 -6.75 10.69 -7.15
N SER A 39 -6.48 11.26 -8.34
CA SER A 39 -7.06 10.77 -9.60
C SER A 39 -6.29 9.58 -10.16
N THR A 40 -4.96 9.57 -10.00
CA THR A 40 -4.08 8.51 -10.50
C THR A 40 -3.60 7.56 -9.41
N GLY A 41 -3.74 7.94 -8.14
CA GLY A 41 -3.21 7.20 -6.98
C GLY A 41 -1.69 7.29 -6.82
N ILE A 42 -1.02 8.12 -7.62
CA ILE A 42 0.44 8.31 -7.56
C ILE A 42 0.79 9.25 -6.41
N TRP A 43 1.84 8.91 -5.67
CA TRP A 43 2.29 9.69 -4.52
C TRP A 43 3.80 9.94 -4.55
N GLY A 44 4.22 10.92 -3.76
CA GLY A 44 5.63 11.16 -3.48
C GLY A 44 5.84 12.05 -2.24
N TYR A 45 7.11 12.36 -1.94
CA TYR A 45 7.45 13.24 -0.83
C TYR A 45 7.18 14.70 -1.18
N ALA A 46 6.60 15.46 -0.26
CA ALA A 46 6.34 16.88 -0.47
C ALA A 46 7.66 17.64 -0.77
N GLY A 47 7.61 18.56 -1.73
CA GLY A 47 8.79 19.31 -2.20
C GLY A 47 9.67 18.55 -3.20
N ASN A 48 9.42 17.26 -3.44
CA ASN A 48 10.07 16.48 -4.48
C ASN A 48 9.05 16.10 -5.57
N PRO A 49 9.20 16.55 -6.82
CA PRO A 49 8.26 16.21 -7.89
C PRO A 49 8.36 14.75 -8.37
N ALA A 50 9.38 14.00 -7.97
CA ALA A 50 9.55 12.62 -8.40
C ALA A 50 8.55 11.68 -7.70
N PRO A 51 7.73 10.92 -8.47
CA PRO A 51 6.82 9.94 -7.89
C PRO A 51 7.60 8.82 -7.20
N GLN A 52 7.08 8.35 -6.07
CA GLN A 52 7.63 7.21 -5.32
C GLN A 52 6.91 5.89 -5.65
N GLY A 53 5.66 5.96 -6.10
CA GLY A 53 4.90 4.79 -6.53
C GLY A 53 3.39 5.05 -6.57
N HIS A 54 2.62 3.98 -6.68
CA HIS A 54 1.17 4.02 -6.55
C HIS A 54 0.78 3.65 -5.12
N ILE A 55 -0.25 4.30 -4.58
CA ILE A 55 -0.66 4.12 -3.18
C ILE A 55 -0.99 2.65 -2.87
N SER A 56 -1.61 1.92 -3.80
CA SER A 56 -1.98 0.51 -3.62
C SER A 56 -0.86 -0.52 -3.84
N ASP A 57 0.38 -0.09 -4.09
CA ASP A 57 1.48 -1.04 -4.35
C ASP A 57 1.75 -1.97 -3.16
N GLY A 58 1.55 -1.50 -1.92
CA GLY A 58 1.64 -2.33 -0.72
C GLY A 58 0.67 -3.51 -0.72
N CYS A 59 -0.52 -3.35 -1.32
CA CYS A 59 -1.52 -4.41 -1.40
C CYS A 59 -1.07 -5.59 -2.28
N ARG A 60 -0.22 -5.34 -3.28
CA ARG A 60 0.34 -6.38 -4.14
C ARG A 60 1.34 -7.25 -3.39
N GLN A 61 2.13 -6.65 -2.50
CA GLN A 61 3.05 -7.40 -1.64
C GLN A 61 2.33 -8.26 -0.60
N SER A 62 1.15 -7.84 -0.13
CA SER A 62 0.31 -8.64 0.75
C SER A 62 -0.28 -9.88 0.04
N ARG A 63 -0.52 -9.80 -1.28
CA ARG A 63 -0.95 -10.93 -2.11
C ARG A 63 0.24 -11.77 -2.58
N ARG A 64 0.97 -12.39 -1.65
CA ARG A 64 1.87 -13.49 -2.05
C ARG A 64 1.02 -14.65 -2.55
N GLN A 65 1.30 -15.10 -3.76
CA GLN A 65 0.65 -16.28 -4.36
C GLN A 65 0.78 -17.47 -3.41
N SER A 66 -0.33 -18.19 -3.23
CA SER A 66 -0.36 -19.41 -2.44
C SER A 66 0.58 -20.47 -3.03
N LEU A 67 1.01 -21.44 -2.22
CA LEU A 67 1.88 -22.53 -2.68
C LEU A 67 1.21 -23.37 -3.79
N SER A 68 -0.12 -23.47 -3.76
CA SER A 68 -0.93 -24.11 -4.81
C SER A 68 -0.88 -23.33 -6.12
N GLU A 69 -1.04 -22.01 -6.09
CA GLU A 69 -0.91 -21.15 -7.31
C GLU A 69 0.51 -21.15 -7.88
N ARG A 70 1.51 -21.41 -7.05
CA ARG A 70 2.93 -21.48 -7.46
C ARG A 70 3.34 -22.85 -8.01
N GLY A 71 2.43 -23.83 -8.08
CA GLY A 71 2.74 -25.20 -8.54
C GLY A 71 3.70 -25.96 -7.62
N MET A 72 3.84 -25.52 -6.37
CA MET A 72 4.77 -26.09 -5.38
C MET A 72 4.10 -27.08 -4.42
N LEU A 73 2.78 -27.24 -4.53
CA LEU A 73 2.06 -28.32 -3.87
C LEU A 73 1.88 -29.47 -4.86
N TYR A 74 2.18 -30.69 -4.42
CA TYR A 74 1.83 -31.90 -5.15
C TYR A 74 0.30 -31.94 -5.30
N SER A 75 -0.20 -32.03 -6.53
CA SER A 75 -1.64 -32.19 -6.77
C SER A 75 -1.99 -33.65 -6.53
N PRO A 76 -3.03 -33.98 -5.74
CA PRO A 76 -3.51 -35.35 -5.56
C PRO A 76 -4.19 -35.91 -6.83
N TYR A 77 -3.81 -35.47 -8.03
CA TYR A 77 -4.20 -36.07 -9.30
C TYR A 77 -3.00 -36.60 -10.09
N ASP A 78 -1.76 -36.34 -9.64
CA ASP A 78 -0.52 -36.83 -10.28
C ASP A 78 -0.28 -38.34 -10.09
N TRP A 79 -1.04 -39.02 -9.20
CA TRP A 79 -0.93 -40.46 -8.96
C TRP A 79 -1.85 -41.33 -9.85
N VAL A 80 -2.61 -40.72 -10.77
CA VAL A 80 -3.60 -41.41 -11.63
C VAL A 80 -3.05 -41.67 -13.05
N ARG A 81 -1.72 -41.83 -13.22
CA ARG A 81 -1.13 -42.15 -14.52
C ARG A 81 -0.29 -43.41 -14.49
#